data_AF-A0A0F9I746-F1
#
_entry.id   AF-A0A0F9I746-F1
#
_cell.length_a   1.000
_cell.length_b   1.000
_cell.length_c   1.000
_cell.angle_alpha   90.00
_cell.angle_beta   90.00
_cell.angle_gamma   90.00
#
_symmetry.space_group_name_H-M   'P 1'
#
loop_
_entity.id
_entity.type
_entity.pdbx_description
1 polymer ?
#
loop_
_entity_poly.entity_id
_entity_poly.type
_entity_poly.pdbx_seq_one_letter_code
_entity_poly.pdbx_strand_id
1 'polypeptide(L)'
;NTTLSCSFFSTFQKGFEKFLDLRIKFEAEWYENVCKKVLELFLSVYLTGKAFKQLDQVRYTLPWWWQDTHEDDLNYFNNTNYPYPYILSSEELNRITEQYSEVKESQIFMSNQFDILRHRYNEVFNTNVIEDLIINSFIIFELFFTRGIAQELRFRLCLNGALFLSSQFEKLEKNYNFFWNLYELKQKIIHGGNFKRKLNELSRKMDSFSNEVKIMNETRLIVNKCILKLIELKKNNSNPIKQFESLYFFENSNIIKKEESEGK
;
A
#
# COMPACT_ATOMS: atom_id res chain seq x y z
N ASN A 1 -35.98 -47.96 -36.80
CA ASN A 1 -36.48 -46.77 -36.09
C ASN A 1 -36.01 -46.78 -34.64
N THR A 2 -34.73 -46.49 -34.43
CA THR A 2 -34.15 -46.31 -33.11
C THR A 2 -34.41 -44.87 -32.68
N THR A 3 -35.45 -44.67 -31.86
CA THR A 3 -35.64 -43.49 -31.02
C THR A 3 -34.57 -43.46 -29.94
N LEU A 4 -33.29 -43.46 -30.34
CA LEU A 4 -32.18 -43.15 -29.47
C LEU A 4 -32.14 -41.64 -29.31
N SER A 5 -32.87 -41.22 -28.26
CA SER A 5 -32.33 -40.33 -27.25
C SER A 5 -32.27 -38.83 -27.57
N CYS A 6 -33.45 -38.25 -27.79
CA CYS A 6 -33.67 -36.83 -27.45
C CYS A 6 -33.31 -36.55 -25.96
N SER A 7 -33.45 -37.57 -25.10
CA SER A 7 -33.00 -37.56 -23.69
C SER A 7 -31.48 -37.50 -23.52
N PHE A 8 -30.68 -38.17 -24.36
CA PHE A 8 -29.21 -38.14 -24.28
C PHE A 8 -28.66 -36.79 -24.75
N PHE A 9 -29.18 -36.22 -25.83
CA PHE A 9 -28.82 -34.88 -26.28
C PHE A 9 -29.15 -33.81 -25.23
N SER A 10 -30.33 -33.89 -24.60
CA SER A 10 -30.70 -32.96 -23.52
C SER A 10 -29.86 -33.12 -22.25
N THR A 11 -29.41 -34.35 -21.94
CA THR A 11 -28.52 -34.63 -20.80
C THR A 11 -27.10 -34.17 -21.08
N PHE A 12 -26.59 -34.38 -22.30
CA PHE A 12 -25.28 -33.92 -22.74
C PHE A 12 -25.22 -32.39 -22.77
N GLN A 13 -26.24 -31.73 -23.32
CA GLN A 13 -26.32 -30.26 -23.33
C GLN A 13 -26.35 -29.67 -21.91
N LYS A 14 -27.18 -30.23 -21.01
CA LYS A 14 -27.19 -29.82 -19.59
C LYS A 14 -25.86 -30.09 -18.88
N GLY A 15 -25.20 -31.21 -19.22
CA GLY A 15 -23.86 -31.54 -18.72
C GLY A 15 -22.80 -30.55 -19.21
N PHE A 16 -22.89 -30.12 -20.47
CA PHE A 16 -22.02 -29.15 -21.10
C PHE A 16 -22.23 -27.74 -20.55
N GLU A 17 -23.48 -27.30 -20.38
CA GLU A 17 -23.81 -26.02 -19.72
C GLU A 17 -23.31 -26.00 -18.27
N LYS A 18 -23.53 -27.07 -17.51
CA LYS A 18 -22.99 -27.22 -16.15
C LYS A 18 -21.45 -27.21 -16.13
N PHE A 19 -20.82 -27.83 -17.13
CA PHE A 19 -19.36 -27.81 -17.27
C PHE A 19 -18.85 -26.40 -17.59
N LEU A 20 -19.52 -25.65 -18.48
CA LEU A 20 -19.19 -24.26 -18.78
C LEU A 20 -19.35 -23.36 -17.56
N ASP A 21 -20.44 -23.51 -16.80
CA ASP A 21 -20.65 -22.75 -15.56
C ASP A 21 -19.59 -23.06 -14.51
N LEU A 22 -19.24 -24.35 -14.33
CA LEU A 22 -18.17 -24.77 -13.41
C LEU A 22 -16.80 -24.27 -13.89
N ARG A 23 -16.56 -24.26 -15.20
CA ARG A 23 -15.35 -23.74 -15.81
C ARG A 23 -15.24 -22.23 -15.58
N ILE A 24 -16.28 -21.46 -15.85
CA ILE A 24 -16.31 -20.00 -15.63
C ILE A 24 -16.09 -19.69 -14.15
N LYS A 25 -16.75 -20.42 -13.24
CA LYS A 25 -16.54 -20.27 -11.79
C LYS A 25 -15.11 -20.59 -11.38
N PHE A 26 -14.58 -21.71 -11.86
CA PHE A 26 -13.21 -22.12 -11.57
C PHE A 26 -12.19 -21.13 -12.14
N GLU A 27 -12.40 -20.62 -13.35
CA GLU A 27 -11.57 -19.59 -13.97
C GLU A 27 -11.61 -18.28 -13.18
N ALA A 28 -12.80 -17.86 -12.73
CA ALA A 28 -12.96 -16.67 -11.90
C ALA A 28 -12.29 -16.82 -10.53
N GLU A 29 -12.51 -17.95 -9.83
CA GLU A 29 -11.87 -18.25 -8.55
C GLU A 29 -10.35 -18.37 -8.70
N TRP A 30 -9.87 -19.01 -9.77
CA TRP A 30 -8.45 -19.13 -10.06
C TRP A 30 -7.83 -17.75 -10.34
N TYR A 31 -8.47 -16.94 -11.18
CA TYR A 31 -8.02 -15.59 -11.52
C TYR A 31 -7.95 -14.70 -10.27
N GLU A 32 -9.01 -14.72 -9.44
CA GLU A 32 -9.04 -13.99 -8.18
C GLU A 32 -7.91 -14.42 -7.25
N ASN A 33 -7.69 -15.72 -7.10
CA ASN A 33 -6.62 -16.26 -6.26
C ASN A 33 -5.21 -15.91 -6.76
N VAL A 34 -5.00 -15.92 -8.08
CA VAL A 34 -3.70 -15.53 -8.67
C VAL A 34 -3.48 -14.03 -8.53
N CYS A 35 -4.46 -13.20 -8.91
CA CYS A 35 -4.39 -11.74 -8.73
C CYS A 35 -4.14 -11.36 -7.28
N LYS A 36 -4.78 -12.05 -6.33
CA LYS A 36 -4.55 -11.88 -4.90
C LYS A 36 -3.10 -12.17 -4.50
N LYS A 37 -2.56 -13.33 -4.89
CA LYS A 37 -1.17 -13.70 -4.57
C LYS A 37 -0.16 -12.76 -5.21
N VAL A 38 -0.39 -12.37 -6.45
CA VAL A 38 0.42 -11.38 -7.17
C VAL A 38 0.39 -10.07 -6.39
N LEU A 39 -0.78 -9.54 -6.07
CA LEU A 39 -0.92 -8.31 -5.29
C LEU A 39 -0.23 -8.39 -3.92
N GLU A 40 -0.41 -9.48 -3.17
CA GLU A 40 0.26 -9.70 -1.88
C GLU A 40 1.79 -9.64 -2.05
N LEU A 41 2.34 -10.30 -3.07
CA LEU A 41 3.77 -10.24 -3.38
C LEU A 41 4.21 -8.81 -3.74
N PHE A 42 3.44 -8.10 -4.56
CA PHE A 42 3.73 -6.73 -4.94
C PHE A 42 3.82 -5.80 -3.72
N LEU A 43 2.84 -5.91 -2.82
CA LEU A 43 2.78 -5.16 -1.58
C LEU A 43 4.01 -5.44 -0.70
N SER A 44 4.44 -6.70 -0.60
CA SER A 44 5.65 -7.07 0.15
C SER A 44 6.91 -6.48 -0.46
N VAL A 45 7.02 -6.41 -1.78
CA VAL A 45 8.14 -5.71 -2.42
C VAL A 45 8.13 -4.23 -2.07
N TYR A 46 6.98 -3.55 -2.11
CA TYR A 46 6.89 -2.13 -1.70
C TYR A 46 7.31 -1.92 -0.24
N LEU A 47 6.97 -2.84 0.65
CA LEU A 47 7.34 -2.78 2.07
C LEU A 47 8.85 -2.87 2.30
N THR A 48 9.63 -3.41 1.36
CA THR A 48 11.10 -3.34 1.39
C THR A 48 11.66 -1.97 0.94
N GLY A 49 10.80 -1.02 0.58
CA GLY A 49 11.17 0.32 0.13
C GLY A 49 11.56 0.38 -1.35
N LYS A 50 11.31 -0.69 -2.12
CA LYS A 50 11.57 -0.73 -3.56
C LYS A 50 10.36 -0.18 -4.32
N ALA A 51 10.57 0.92 -5.04
CA ALA A 51 9.57 1.45 -5.96
C ALA A 51 9.63 0.68 -7.29
N PHE A 52 8.48 0.41 -7.87
CA PHE A 52 8.28 -0.44 -9.06
C PHE A 52 8.60 0.29 -10.38
N LYS A 53 9.72 1.03 -10.46
CA LYS A 53 10.16 1.59 -11.75
C LYS A 53 10.69 0.54 -12.75
N GLN A 54 10.83 -0.71 -12.33
CA GLN A 54 11.57 -1.75 -13.06
C GLN A 54 10.80 -3.06 -13.22
N LEU A 55 9.50 -3.08 -12.91
CA LEU A 55 8.70 -4.31 -12.88
C LEU A 55 7.90 -4.61 -14.15
N ASP A 56 8.19 -3.88 -15.21
CA ASP A 56 8.01 -4.29 -16.62
C ASP A 56 8.65 -5.68 -16.92
N GLN A 57 9.41 -6.23 -15.96
CA GLN A 57 10.23 -7.42 -16.10
C GLN A 57 9.80 -8.62 -15.22
N VAL A 58 8.80 -8.49 -14.33
CA VAL A 58 8.27 -9.68 -13.64
C VAL A 58 7.30 -10.40 -14.56
N ARG A 59 7.81 -11.49 -15.16
CA ARG A 59 7.06 -12.41 -16.00
C ARG A 59 6.36 -13.44 -15.12
N TYR A 60 5.04 -13.41 -15.11
CA TYR A 60 4.25 -14.53 -14.58
C TYR A 60 4.03 -15.55 -15.68
N THR A 61 4.38 -16.80 -15.43
CA THR A 61 3.94 -17.91 -16.29
C THR A 61 2.49 -18.18 -15.98
N LEU A 62 1.60 -17.72 -16.85
CA LEU A 62 0.17 -18.02 -16.77
C LEU A 62 -0.07 -19.44 -17.32
N PRO A 63 -1.16 -20.11 -16.92
CA PRO A 63 -1.49 -21.46 -17.39
C PRO A 63 -1.56 -21.54 -18.91
N TRP A 64 -1.35 -22.74 -19.44
CA TRP A 64 -1.34 -23.03 -20.88
C TRP A 64 -2.63 -22.63 -21.63
N TRP A 65 -3.75 -22.46 -20.93
CA TRP A 65 -5.04 -22.00 -21.48
C TRP A 65 -5.24 -20.48 -21.38
N TRP A 66 -4.31 -19.76 -20.74
CA TRP A 66 -4.16 -18.29 -20.80
C TRP A 66 -3.12 -17.95 -21.88
N GLN A 67 -3.39 -18.40 -23.09
CA GLN A 67 -2.65 -17.99 -24.28
C GLN A 67 -3.63 -17.30 -25.19
N ASP A 68 -3.82 -15.99 -24.99
CA ASP A 68 -4.35 -15.15 -26.07
C ASP A 68 -3.78 -13.72 -25.92
N THR A 69 -3.08 -13.31 -26.99
CA THR A 69 -2.60 -11.96 -27.36
C THR A 69 -1.45 -11.30 -26.60
N HIS A 70 -0.33 -11.98 -26.35
CA HIS A 70 0.92 -11.31 -25.90
C HIS A 70 2.16 -11.62 -26.74
N GLU A 71 2.02 -12.31 -27.88
CA GLU A 71 3.16 -12.49 -28.80
C GLU A 71 3.68 -11.13 -29.31
N ASP A 72 2.78 -10.17 -29.51
CA ASP A 72 3.12 -8.80 -29.89
C ASP A 72 3.76 -8.01 -28.73
N ASP A 73 3.30 -8.18 -27.49
CA ASP A 73 3.89 -7.53 -26.32
C ASP A 73 5.29 -8.07 -26.01
N LEU A 74 5.47 -9.40 -26.04
CA LEU A 74 6.79 -10.03 -25.85
C LEU A 74 7.79 -9.61 -26.93
N ASN A 75 7.34 -9.42 -28.18
CA ASN A 75 8.17 -8.92 -29.28
C ASN A 75 8.45 -7.42 -29.18
N TYR A 76 7.52 -6.62 -28.64
CA TYR A 76 7.74 -5.20 -28.32
C TYR A 76 8.83 -5.05 -27.24
N PHE A 77 8.79 -5.86 -26.18
CA PHE A 77 9.76 -5.81 -25.09
C PHE A 77 11.15 -6.37 -25.45
N ASN A 78 11.24 -7.39 -26.30
CA ASN A 78 12.53 -7.95 -26.74
C ASN A 78 13.30 -7.04 -27.70
N ASN A 79 12.64 -6.08 -28.38
CA ASN A 79 13.27 -5.16 -29.32
C ASN A 79 13.73 -3.83 -28.69
N THR A 80 13.40 -3.59 -27.42
CA THR A 80 13.88 -2.42 -26.69
C THR A 80 15.13 -2.77 -25.88
N ASN A 81 16.29 -2.22 -26.27
CA ASN A 81 17.56 -2.27 -25.53
C ASN A 81 17.43 -1.62 -24.14
N TYR A 82 16.77 -2.28 -23.20
CA TYR A 82 16.64 -1.80 -21.82
C TYR A 82 17.85 -2.22 -20.98
N PRO A 83 18.41 -1.29 -20.18
CA PRO A 83 19.52 -1.60 -19.29
C PRO A 83 19.06 -2.59 -18.21
N TYR A 84 19.89 -3.59 -17.98
CA TYR A 84 19.72 -4.77 -17.11
C TYR A 84 18.74 -4.66 -15.92
N PRO A 85 17.97 -5.73 -15.61
CA PRO A 85 17.20 -5.84 -14.38
C PRO A 85 18.07 -5.59 -13.15
N TYR A 86 17.57 -4.82 -12.19
CA TYR A 86 18.09 -4.86 -10.84
C TYR A 86 17.93 -6.28 -10.27
N ILE A 87 19.04 -6.95 -9.97
CA ILE A 87 19.03 -8.29 -9.39
C ILE A 87 18.86 -8.14 -7.87
N LEU A 88 17.79 -8.74 -7.32
CA LEU A 88 17.56 -8.78 -5.88
C LEU A 88 18.66 -9.61 -5.20
N SER A 89 19.22 -9.07 -4.12
CA SER A 89 20.11 -9.80 -3.23
C SER A 89 19.35 -10.87 -2.43
N SER A 90 20.07 -11.89 -1.93
CA SER A 90 19.48 -12.92 -1.06
C SER A 90 18.84 -12.33 0.19
N GLU A 91 19.40 -11.24 0.74
CA GLU A 91 18.83 -10.54 1.88
C GLU A 91 17.48 -9.89 1.53
N GLU A 92 17.38 -9.26 0.36
CA GLU A 92 16.13 -8.66 -0.11
C GLU A 92 15.06 -9.73 -0.38
N LEU A 93 15.44 -10.86 -0.98
CA LEU A 93 14.53 -11.98 -1.21
C LEU A 93 13.99 -12.55 0.10
N ASN A 94 14.83 -12.70 1.12
CA ASN A 94 14.40 -13.16 2.44
C ASN A 94 13.41 -12.18 3.07
N ARG A 95 13.70 -10.87 3.04
CA ARG A 95 12.79 -9.84 3.54
C ARG A 95 11.45 -9.81 2.81
N ILE A 96 11.45 -9.95 1.47
CA ILE A 96 10.21 -10.03 0.68
C ILE A 96 9.41 -11.26 1.09
N THR A 97 10.06 -12.41 1.27
CA THR A 97 9.41 -13.68 1.64
C THR A 97 8.78 -13.60 3.04
N GLU A 98 9.48 -13.00 4.00
CA GLU A 98 8.98 -12.73 5.34
C GLU A 98 7.75 -11.81 5.27
N GLN A 99 7.89 -10.64 4.64
CA GLN A 99 6.81 -9.65 4.51
C GLN A 99 5.60 -10.19 3.73
N TYR A 100 5.80 -11.07 2.76
CA TYR A 100 4.72 -11.74 2.03
C TYR A 100 3.87 -12.60 2.93
N SER A 101 4.50 -13.36 3.81
CA SER A 101 3.78 -14.17 4.80
C SER A 101 2.96 -13.27 5.72
N GLU A 102 3.52 -12.15 6.19
CA GLU A 102 2.80 -11.22 7.07
C GLU A 102 1.62 -10.52 6.38
N VAL A 103 1.82 -10.03 5.15
CA VAL A 103 0.77 -9.37 4.36
C VAL A 103 -0.38 -10.34 4.12
N LYS A 104 -0.06 -11.56 3.68
CA LYS A 104 -1.03 -12.63 3.44
C LYS A 104 -1.80 -12.97 4.71
N GLU A 105 -1.13 -13.19 5.85
CA GLU A 105 -1.80 -13.56 7.10
C GLU A 105 -2.69 -12.43 7.65
N SER A 106 -2.29 -11.17 7.49
CA SER A 106 -3.06 -10.03 8.01
C SER A 106 -4.41 -9.84 7.32
N GLN A 107 -4.55 -10.34 6.08
CA GLN A 107 -5.69 -10.10 5.18
C GLN A 107 -6.07 -8.61 5.05
N ILE A 108 -5.14 -7.69 5.35
CA ILE A 108 -5.48 -6.28 5.52
C ILE A 108 -5.91 -5.65 4.19
N PHE A 109 -5.21 -5.98 3.10
CA PHE A 109 -5.51 -5.47 1.76
C PHE A 109 -6.63 -6.24 1.03
N MET A 110 -7.21 -7.25 1.70
CA MET A 110 -8.28 -8.11 1.18
C MET A 110 -9.63 -7.81 1.82
N SER A 111 -9.64 -7.06 2.92
CA SER A 111 -10.88 -6.62 3.54
C SER A 111 -11.38 -5.34 2.87
N ASN A 112 -12.67 -5.31 2.51
CA ASN A 112 -13.33 -4.15 1.92
C ASN A 112 -13.17 -2.88 2.78
N GLN A 113 -12.94 -3.03 4.08
CA GLN A 113 -12.64 -1.92 4.99
C GLN A 113 -11.38 -1.13 4.60
N PHE A 114 -10.47 -1.74 3.85
CA PHE A 114 -9.16 -1.20 3.48
C PHE A 114 -8.95 -1.08 1.97
N ASP A 115 -10.00 -1.19 1.14
CA ASP A 115 -9.86 -1.06 -0.32
C ASP A 115 -9.23 0.29 -0.72
N ILE A 116 -9.64 1.37 -0.04
CA ILE A 116 -9.06 2.71 -0.24
C ILE A 116 -7.58 2.71 0.15
N LEU A 117 -7.23 2.05 1.26
CA LEU A 117 -5.84 1.96 1.70
C LEU A 117 -4.98 1.24 0.66
N ARG A 118 -5.44 0.09 0.16
CA ARG A 118 -4.76 -0.68 -0.89
C ARG A 118 -4.49 0.19 -2.12
N HIS A 119 -5.54 0.80 -2.65
CA HIS A 119 -5.44 1.59 -3.88
C HIS A 119 -4.45 2.76 -3.69
N ARG A 120 -4.61 3.53 -2.61
CA ARG A 120 -3.73 4.68 -2.34
C ARG A 120 -2.29 4.29 -2.04
N TYR A 121 -2.08 3.16 -1.37
CA TYR A 121 -0.74 2.63 -1.14
C TYR A 121 -0.03 2.32 -2.46
N ASN A 122 -0.70 1.65 -3.40
CA ASN A 122 -0.11 1.39 -4.72
C ASN A 122 0.24 2.70 -5.46
N GLU A 123 -0.65 3.70 -5.43
CA GLU A 123 -0.39 5.00 -6.07
C GLU A 123 0.84 5.72 -5.48
N VAL A 124 1.06 5.67 -4.16
CA VAL A 124 2.23 6.28 -3.50
C VAL A 124 3.57 5.73 -4.05
N PHE A 125 3.61 4.46 -4.41
CA PHE A 125 4.83 3.81 -4.90
C PHE A 125 4.96 3.81 -6.41
N ASN A 126 3.86 3.96 -7.15
CA ASN A 126 3.87 4.02 -8.61
C ASN A 126 4.11 5.43 -9.16
N THR A 127 3.64 6.47 -8.45
CA THR A 127 3.77 7.84 -8.97
C THR A 127 5.20 8.37 -8.89
N ASN A 128 5.56 9.21 -9.86
CA ASN A 128 6.80 10.00 -9.86
C ASN A 128 6.56 11.49 -9.63
N VAL A 129 5.29 11.89 -9.48
CA VAL A 129 4.88 13.26 -9.24
C VAL A 129 4.79 13.46 -7.74
N ILE A 130 5.57 14.40 -7.18
CA ILE A 130 5.64 14.62 -5.73
C ILE A 130 4.29 15.09 -5.17
N GLU A 131 3.55 15.89 -5.92
CA GLU A 131 2.23 16.36 -5.53
C GLU A 131 1.26 15.20 -5.35
N ASP A 132 1.17 14.29 -6.34
CA ASP A 132 0.33 13.09 -6.26
C ASP A 132 0.76 12.18 -5.11
N LEU A 133 2.06 12.03 -4.90
CA LEU A 133 2.60 11.24 -3.79
C LEU A 133 2.14 11.81 -2.45
N ILE A 134 2.25 13.13 -2.27
CA ILE A 134 1.82 13.82 -1.05
C ILE A 134 0.31 13.62 -0.85
N ILE A 135 -0.51 13.84 -1.88
CA ILE A 135 -1.96 13.69 -1.78
C ILE A 135 -2.36 12.25 -1.43
N ASN A 136 -1.84 11.25 -2.14
CA ASN A 136 -2.16 9.85 -1.86
C ASN A 136 -1.68 9.42 -0.46
N SER A 137 -0.51 9.87 -0.03
CA SER A 137 -0.01 9.61 1.32
C SER A 137 -0.91 10.24 2.39
N PHE A 138 -1.42 11.45 2.14
CA PHE A 138 -2.34 12.12 3.05
C PHE A 138 -3.66 11.39 3.23
N ILE A 139 -4.21 10.80 2.16
CA ILE A 139 -5.43 10.00 2.26
C ILE A 139 -5.20 8.79 3.18
N ILE A 140 -4.01 8.16 3.11
CA ILE A 140 -3.63 7.07 4.02
C ILE A 140 -3.51 7.58 5.46
N PHE A 141 -2.82 8.70 5.67
CA PHE A 141 -2.64 9.27 7.01
C PHE A 141 -3.96 9.71 7.65
N GLU A 142 -4.86 10.31 6.88
CA GLU A 142 -6.19 10.70 7.36
C GLU A 142 -7.04 9.47 7.72
N LEU A 143 -6.94 8.38 6.95
CA LEU A 143 -7.59 7.11 7.29
C LEU A 143 -7.16 6.59 8.67
N PHE A 144 -5.89 6.80 9.03
CA PHE A 144 -5.29 6.31 10.27
C PHE A 144 -5.42 7.27 11.44
N PHE A 145 -5.27 8.57 11.23
CA PHE A 145 -4.95 9.49 12.34
C PHE A 145 -6.01 10.56 12.59
N THR A 146 -7.03 10.67 11.74
CA THR A 146 -8.03 11.74 11.84
C THR A 146 -9.46 11.24 11.99
N ARG A 147 -9.66 9.98 12.40
CA ARG A 147 -11.00 9.43 12.63
C ARG A 147 -11.71 10.09 13.81
N GLY A 148 -13.03 10.22 13.70
CA GLY A 148 -13.90 10.77 14.74
C GLY A 148 -14.19 12.27 14.54
N ILE A 149 -13.74 13.09 15.48
CA ILE A 149 -14.04 14.53 15.55
C ILE A 149 -13.53 15.25 14.28
N ALA A 150 -14.16 16.34 13.82
CA ALA A 150 -13.71 17.09 12.64
C ALA A 150 -12.73 18.24 12.96
N GLN A 151 -12.75 18.72 14.20
CA GLN A 151 -11.94 19.86 14.65
C GLN A 151 -10.45 19.51 14.74
N GLU A 152 -9.60 20.52 14.60
CA GLU A 152 -8.14 20.42 14.82
C GLU A 152 -7.44 19.30 14.01
N LEU A 153 -7.93 19.05 12.79
CA LEU A 153 -7.48 17.92 11.96
C LEU A 153 -5.95 17.90 11.76
N ARG A 154 -5.32 19.07 11.54
CA ARG A 154 -3.86 19.16 11.43
C ARG A 154 -3.16 18.68 12.70
N PHE A 155 -3.55 19.23 13.85
CA PHE A 155 -2.90 18.92 15.12
C PHE A 155 -3.02 17.43 15.44
N ARG A 156 -4.23 16.87 15.34
CA ARG A 156 -4.46 15.44 15.58
C ARG A 156 -3.69 14.54 14.63
N LEU A 157 -3.70 14.83 13.32
CA LEU A 157 -2.91 14.07 12.36
C LEU A 157 -1.43 14.06 12.73
N CYS A 158 -0.86 15.23 13.05
CA CYS A 158 0.55 15.36 13.38
C CYS A 158 0.88 14.64 14.69
N LEU A 159 0.08 14.84 15.73
CA LEU A 159 0.29 14.24 17.05
C LEU A 159 0.11 12.72 17.01
N ASN A 160 -1.03 12.24 16.48
CA ASN A 160 -1.32 10.81 16.39
C ASN A 160 -0.31 10.11 15.49
N GLY A 161 0.03 10.67 14.32
CA GLY A 161 1.04 10.09 13.44
C GLY A 161 2.42 10.02 14.10
N ALA A 162 2.81 11.07 14.84
CA ALA A 162 4.08 11.09 15.55
C ALA A 162 4.12 10.06 16.68
N LEU A 163 3.10 10.01 17.53
CA LEU A 163 2.99 9.02 18.61
C LEU A 163 2.91 7.59 18.08
N PHE A 164 2.20 7.40 16.96
CA PHE A 164 2.09 6.10 16.32
C PHE A 164 3.44 5.59 15.83
N LEU A 165 4.33 6.47 15.34
CA LEU A 165 5.62 6.06 14.78
C LEU A 165 6.75 6.03 15.81
N SER A 166 6.68 6.87 16.84
CA SER A 166 7.79 7.07 17.78
C SER A 166 7.80 6.06 18.92
N SER A 167 9.02 5.66 19.32
CA SER A 167 9.27 4.91 20.55
C SER A 167 9.98 5.75 21.63
N GLN A 168 10.42 6.96 21.27
CA GLN A 168 11.23 7.86 22.10
C GLN A 168 10.81 9.31 21.82
N PHE A 169 10.99 10.19 22.80
CA PHE A 169 10.56 11.60 22.72
C PHE A 169 11.27 12.38 21.60
N GLU A 170 12.58 12.22 21.42
CA GLU A 170 13.32 12.88 20.33
C GLU A 170 12.76 12.54 18.93
N LYS A 171 12.34 11.28 18.74
CA LYS A 171 11.69 10.84 17.50
C LYS A 171 10.28 11.40 17.36
N LEU A 172 9.59 11.64 18.49
CA LEU A 172 8.25 12.25 18.51
C LEU A 172 8.28 13.62 17.88
N GLU A 173 9.16 14.51 18.34
CA GLU A 173 9.28 15.85 17.79
C GLU A 173 9.63 15.82 16.29
N LYS A 174 10.60 14.97 15.90
CA LYS A 174 10.98 14.81 14.48
C LYS A 174 9.80 14.39 13.60
N ASN A 175 9.05 13.37 14.02
CA ASN A 175 7.91 12.86 13.26
C ASN A 175 6.76 13.88 13.23
N TYR A 176 6.52 14.57 14.35
CA TYR A 176 5.52 15.64 14.43
C TYR A 176 5.82 16.75 13.42
N ASN A 177 7.06 17.25 13.42
CA ASN A 177 7.51 18.27 12.48
C ASN A 177 7.44 17.80 11.03
N PHE A 178 7.73 16.52 10.77
CA PHE A 178 7.55 15.95 9.43
C PHE A 178 6.10 16.02 8.97
N PHE A 179 5.15 15.49 9.75
CA PHE A 179 3.72 15.54 9.40
C PHE A 179 3.21 16.97 9.23
N TRP A 180 3.65 17.87 10.10
CA TRP A 180 3.28 19.27 10.04
C TRP A 180 3.70 19.91 8.72
N ASN A 181 4.97 19.74 8.34
CA ASN A 181 5.51 20.34 7.12
C ASN A 181 4.94 19.69 5.86
N LEU A 182 4.70 18.38 5.88
CA LEU A 182 4.00 17.69 4.80
C LEU A 182 2.56 18.21 4.65
N TYR A 183 1.87 18.50 5.76
CA TYR A 183 0.52 19.09 5.75
C TYR A 183 0.54 20.48 5.11
N GLU A 184 1.53 21.31 5.44
CA GLU A 184 1.67 22.62 4.82
C GLU A 184 1.90 22.54 3.31
N LEU A 185 2.65 21.55 2.83
CA LEU A 185 2.81 21.29 1.40
C LEU A 185 1.48 20.85 0.75
N LYS A 186 0.77 19.90 1.36
CA LYS A 186 -0.56 19.44 0.91
C LYS A 186 -1.53 20.60 0.75
N GLN A 187 -1.55 21.52 1.71
CA GLN A 187 -2.39 22.73 1.65
C GLN A 187 -2.04 23.62 0.47
N LYS A 188 -0.75 23.79 0.15
CA LYS A 188 -0.35 24.54 -1.05
C LYS A 188 -0.77 23.85 -2.34
N ILE A 189 -0.69 22.53 -2.41
CA ILE A 189 -1.14 21.76 -3.59
C ILE A 189 -2.65 21.96 -3.80
N ILE A 190 -3.46 21.70 -2.76
CA ILE A 190 -4.93 21.72 -2.86
C ILE A 190 -5.47 23.12 -3.19
N HIS A 191 -4.89 24.17 -2.61
CA HIS A 191 -5.36 25.54 -2.81
C HIS A 191 -4.68 26.27 -3.97
N GLY A 192 -3.93 25.56 -4.84
CA GLY A 192 -3.22 26.17 -5.97
C GLY A 192 -2.17 27.20 -5.55
N GLY A 193 -1.63 27.08 -4.34
CA GLY A 193 -0.58 27.93 -3.82
C GLY A 193 0.79 27.60 -4.43
N ASN A 194 1.78 28.46 -4.20
CA ASN A 194 3.14 28.24 -4.72
C ASN A 194 3.87 27.12 -3.93
N PHE A 195 3.65 25.88 -4.34
CA PHE A 195 4.26 24.67 -3.79
C PHE A 195 5.79 24.74 -3.79
N LYS A 196 6.39 25.10 -4.92
CA LYS A 196 7.86 25.19 -5.08
C LYS A 196 8.50 26.18 -4.10
N ARG A 197 7.87 27.34 -3.88
CA ARG A 197 8.35 28.31 -2.88
C ARG A 197 8.33 27.71 -1.48
N LYS A 198 7.21 27.08 -1.09
CA LYS A 198 7.08 26.47 0.24
C LYS A 198 8.07 25.32 0.43
N LEU A 199 8.27 24.50 -0.59
CA LEU A 199 9.28 23.45 -0.61
C LEU A 199 10.69 24.02 -0.37
N ASN A 200 11.07 25.10 -1.07
CA ASN A 200 12.35 25.77 -0.87
C ASN A 200 12.51 26.42 0.51
N GLU A 201 11.42 26.84 1.15
CA GLU A 201 11.45 27.33 2.54
C GLU A 201 11.73 26.18 3.53
N LEU A 202 11.15 25.01 3.29
CA LEU A 202 11.31 23.82 4.14
C LEU A 202 12.67 23.15 3.94
N SER A 203 13.21 23.15 2.72
CA SER A 203 14.51 22.55 2.40
C SER A 203 15.68 23.16 3.18
N ARG A 204 15.53 24.41 3.62
CA ARG A 204 16.49 25.12 4.47
C ARG A 204 16.42 24.73 5.95
N LYS A 205 15.31 24.11 6.38
CA LYS A 205 15.03 23.82 7.79
C LYS A 205 15.16 22.33 8.13
N MET A 206 14.94 21.45 7.15
CA MET A 206 14.90 20.01 7.38
C MET A 206 15.59 19.26 6.25
N ASP A 207 16.49 18.34 6.61
CA ASP A 207 17.19 17.52 5.61
C ASP A 207 16.24 16.64 4.81
N SER A 208 15.17 16.11 5.42
CA SER A 208 14.15 15.33 4.73
C SER A 208 13.39 16.12 3.65
N PHE A 209 13.46 17.46 3.68
CA PHE A 209 12.86 18.36 2.72
C PHE A 209 13.89 19.00 1.77
N SER A 210 15.15 18.56 1.79
CA SER A 210 16.22 19.23 1.03
C SER A 210 15.99 19.25 -0.48
N ASN A 211 15.29 18.24 -1.01
CA ASN A 211 14.84 18.15 -2.40
C ASN A 211 13.63 17.21 -2.53
N GLU A 212 13.01 17.20 -3.71
CA GLU A 212 11.81 16.40 -3.99
C GLU A 212 12.06 14.89 -3.77
N VAL A 213 13.19 14.37 -4.23
CA VAL A 213 13.55 12.94 -4.11
C VAL A 213 13.61 12.51 -2.64
N LYS A 214 14.23 13.32 -1.77
CA LYS A 214 14.29 13.03 -0.34
C LYS A 214 12.91 13.03 0.31
N ILE A 215 12.03 13.98 -0.04
CA ILE A 215 10.66 14.01 0.48
C ILE A 215 9.89 12.78 0.04
N MET A 216 9.97 12.42 -1.24
CA MET A 216 9.29 11.25 -1.77
C MET A 216 9.76 9.98 -1.06
N ASN A 217 11.06 9.82 -0.86
CA ASN A 217 11.64 8.66 -0.18
C ASN A 217 11.25 8.62 1.31
N GLU A 218 11.35 9.75 2.02
CA GLU A 218 10.98 9.81 3.44
C GLU A 218 9.48 9.59 3.64
N THR A 219 8.65 10.14 2.75
CA THR A 219 7.19 9.95 2.80
C THR A 219 6.83 8.48 2.55
N ARG A 220 7.43 7.83 1.55
CA ARG A 220 7.25 6.38 1.30
C ARG A 220 7.70 5.54 2.49
N LEU A 221 8.84 5.89 3.08
CA LEU A 221 9.34 5.21 4.28
C LEU A 221 8.34 5.32 5.43
N ILE A 222 7.76 6.51 5.64
CA ILE A 222 6.75 6.74 6.69
C ILE A 222 5.46 5.99 6.40
N VAL A 223 4.97 6.01 5.15
CA VAL A 223 3.82 5.21 4.74
C VAL A 223 4.07 3.72 5.00
N ASN A 224 5.22 3.18 4.60
CA ASN A 224 5.60 1.79 4.88
C ASN A 224 5.61 1.47 6.37
N LYS A 225 6.23 2.32 7.20
CA LYS A 225 6.22 2.14 8.66
C LYS A 225 4.80 2.12 9.22
N CYS A 226 3.92 2.97 8.71
CA CYS A 226 2.52 2.96 9.14
C CYS A 226 1.81 1.65 8.76
N ILE A 227 2.01 1.15 7.54
CA ILE A 227 1.44 -0.13 7.08
C ILE A 227 1.97 -1.30 7.91
N LEU A 228 3.28 -1.37 8.16
CA LEU A 228 3.89 -2.45 8.95
C LEU A 228 3.33 -2.48 10.38
N LYS A 229 3.25 -1.33 11.05
CA LYS A 229 2.62 -1.25 12.38
C LYS A 229 1.14 -1.64 12.34
N LEU A 230 0.43 -1.32 11.26
CA LEU A 230 -0.96 -1.71 11.11
C LEU A 230 -1.12 -3.22 10.90
N ILE A 231 -0.23 -3.86 10.13
CA ILE A 231 -0.16 -5.33 9.97
C ILE A 231 0.08 -5.98 11.34
N GLU A 232 1.03 -5.46 12.12
CA GLU A 232 1.31 -5.92 13.48
C GLU A 232 0.08 -5.79 14.40
N LEU A 233 -0.60 -4.63 14.39
CA LEU A 233 -1.82 -4.44 15.17
C LEU A 233 -2.95 -5.37 14.73
N LYS A 234 -3.07 -5.64 13.42
CA LYS A 234 -4.08 -6.55 12.87
C LYS A 234 -3.87 -8.00 13.33
N LYS A 235 -2.62 -8.44 13.53
CA LYS A 235 -2.30 -9.75 14.11
C LYS A 235 -2.85 -9.87 15.54
N ASN A 236 -2.88 -8.78 16.29
CA ASN A 236 -3.33 -8.75 17.69
C ASN A 236 -4.81 -8.35 17.87
N ASN A 237 -5.43 -7.72 16.87
CA ASN A 237 -6.81 -7.24 16.92
C ASN A 237 -7.50 -7.36 15.55
N SER A 238 -8.69 -7.97 15.52
CA SER A 238 -9.49 -8.13 14.30
C SER A 238 -9.96 -6.82 13.66
N ASN A 239 -10.00 -5.69 14.39
CA ASN A 239 -10.33 -4.38 13.82
C ASN A 239 -9.43 -3.26 14.41
N PRO A 240 -8.18 -3.15 13.93
CA PRO A 240 -7.21 -2.22 14.49
C PRO A 240 -7.63 -0.76 14.30
N ILE A 241 -8.45 -0.44 13.30
CA ILE A 241 -8.81 0.96 13.01
C ILE A 241 -9.81 1.56 14.02
N LYS A 242 -10.54 0.73 14.78
CA LYS A 242 -11.38 1.24 15.89
C LYS A 242 -10.54 1.83 17.01
N GLN A 243 -9.29 1.40 17.14
CA GLN A 243 -8.36 1.96 18.10
C GLN A 243 -7.86 3.34 17.67
N PHE A 244 -8.21 3.86 16.49
CA PHE A 244 -7.65 5.14 16.03
C PHE A 244 -8.62 6.32 16.17
N GLU A 245 -9.64 6.19 17.00
CA GLU A 245 -10.59 7.27 17.26
C GLU A 245 -9.98 8.33 18.20
N SER A 246 -10.22 9.61 17.90
CA SER A 246 -9.85 10.74 18.77
C SER A 246 -8.34 10.85 19.05
N LEU A 247 -7.94 10.96 20.33
CA LEU A 247 -6.58 11.08 20.84
C LEU A 247 -6.06 9.75 21.40
N TYR A 248 -6.56 8.60 20.90
CA TYR A 248 -6.20 7.28 21.43
C TYR A 248 -4.69 7.09 21.61
N PHE A 249 -3.88 7.51 20.63
CA PHE A 249 -2.44 7.35 20.71
C PHE A 249 -1.80 8.21 21.80
N PHE A 250 -2.37 9.38 22.09
CA PHE A 250 -1.94 10.21 23.22
C PHE A 250 -2.27 9.51 24.54
N GLU A 251 -3.51 9.05 24.70
CA GLU A 251 -4.00 8.37 25.90
C GLU A 251 -3.24 7.06 26.20
N ASN A 252 -2.77 6.38 25.14
CA ASN A 252 -2.10 5.08 25.25
C ASN A 252 -0.58 5.14 25.03
N SER A 253 0.01 6.33 24.89
CA SER A 253 1.45 6.47 24.66
C SER A 253 2.27 6.20 25.91
N ASN A 254 3.17 5.22 25.83
CA ASN A 254 4.17 4.97 26.87
C ASN A 254 5.20 6.10 26.99
N ILE A 255 5.39 6.89 25.93
CA ILE A 255 6.31 8.04 25.96
C ILE A 255 5.78 9.10 26.94
N ILE A 256 4.48 9.40 26.87
CA ILE A 256 3.84 10.41 27.73
C ILE A 256 3.82 9.93 29.19
N LYS A 257 3.42 8.67 29.40
CA LYS A 257 3.38 8.08 30.75
C LYS A 257 4.75 8.07 31.44
N LYS A 258 5.83 7.90 30.67
CA LYS A 258 7.20 7.88 31.19
C LYS A 258 7.67 9.29 31.59
N GLU A 259 7.46 10.29 30.75
CA GLU A 259 7.78 11.69 31.07
C GLU A 259 7.01 12.20 32.29
N GLU A 260 5.72 11.87 32.43
CA GLU A 260 4.93 12.22 33.62
C GLU A 260 5.46 11.60 34.92
N SER A 261 6.17 10.47 34.83
CA SER A 261 6.78 9.79 35.98
C SER A 261 8.17 10.30 36.32
N GLU A 262 8.90 10.87 35.34
CA GLU A 262 10.25 11.43 35.52
C GLU A 262 10.22 12.94 35.86
N GLY A 263 9.11 13.63 35.57
CA GLY A 263 8.87 15.03 35.92
C GLY A 263 8.22 15.26 37.30
N LYS A 264 8.08 14.22 38.14
CA LYS A 264 7.64 14.28 39.55
C LYS A 264 8.80 13.96 40.47
#